data_AF-A0A496XDN4-F1
#
_entry.id   AF-A0A496XDN4-F1
#
_cell.length_a   1.000
_cell.length_b   1.000
_cell.length_c   1.000
_cell.angle_alpha   90.00
_cell.angle_beta   90.00
_cell.angle_gamma   90.00
#
_symmetry.space_group_name_H-M   'P 1'
#
loop_
_entity.id
_entity.type
_entity.pdbx_description
1 polymer ?
#
loop_
_entity_poly.entity_id
_entity_poly.type
_entity_poly.pdbx_seq_one_letter_code
_entity_poly.pdbx_strand_id
1 'polypeptide(L)' 'MSVKQINHLVKMANQIALNMAAWGDEEAVAEKTGEHIEKFWTRAMREQLLDFWRAGGEDLCPVVCRVLASMDETN' A
#
# COMPACT_ATOMS: atom_id res chain seq x y z
N MET A 1 12.69 -8.07 -11.58
CA MET A 1 12.29 -6.75 -11.05
C MET A 1 13.49 -6.10 -10.39
N SER A 2 13.65 -4.77 -10.47
CA SER A 2 14.75 -4.10 -9.75
C SER A 2 14.32 -3.76 -8.33
N VAL A 3 15.17 -4.09 -7.34
CA VAL A 3 14.98 -3.75 -5.92
C VAL A 3 14.70 -2.25 -5.73
N LYS A 4 15.27 -1.39 -6.59
CA LYS A 4 15.02 0.06 -6.54
C LYS A 4 13.57 0.45 -6.85
N GLN A 5 12.91 -0.27 -7.75
CA GLN A 5 11.53 0.04 -8.14
C GLN A 5 10.56 -0.30 -7.02
N ILE A 6 10.72 -1.48 -6.40
CA ILE A 6 9.84 -1.87 -5.29
C ILE A 6 10.04 -0.99 -4.05
N ASN A 7 11.28 -0.67 -3.69
CA ASN A 7 11.56 0.24 -2.58
C ASN A 7 10.94 1.63 -2.80
N HIS A 8 10.87 2.08 -4.05
CA HIS A 8 10.19 3.32 -4.40
C HIS A 8 8.67 3.21 -4.18
N LEU A 9 8.04 2.10 -4.60
CA LEU A 9 6.62 1.86 -4.35
C LEU A 9 6.30 1.79 -2.85
N VAL A 10 7.11 1.06 -2.08
CA VAL A 10 6.98 0.98 -0.61
C VAL A 10 7.02 2.38 0.01
N LYS A 11 8.03 3.18 -0.36
CA LYS A 11 8.15 4.57 0.12
C LYS A 11 6.93 5.41 -0.25
N MET A 12 6.46 5.32 -1.49
CA MET A 12 5.27 6.06 -1.93
C MET A 12 4.02 5.63 -1.16
N ALA A 13 3.79 4.34 -0.98
CA ALA A 13 2.63 3.81 -0.26
C ALA A 13 2.62 4.31 1.20
N ASN A 14 3.77 4.24 1.88
CA ASN A 14 3.90 4.76 3.24
C ASN A 14 3.68 6.28 3.32
N GLN A 15 4.15 7.04 2.32
CA GLN A 15 3.91 8.48 2.27
C GLN A 15 2.44 8.82 2.03
N ILE A 16 1.73 8.04 1.21
CA ILE A 16 0.28 8.18 1.04
C ILE A 16 -0.40 7.94 2.39
N ALA A 17 -0.10 6.84 3.07
CA ALA A 17 -0.66 6.52 4.39
C ALA A 17 -0.37 7.62 5.42
N LEU A 18 0.86 8.14 5.46
CA LEU A 18 1.24 9.24 6.34
C LEU A 18 0.43 10.51 6.05
N ASN A 19 0.23 10.86 4.78
CA ASN A 19 -0.59 12.01 4.39
C ASN A 19 -2.07 11.81 4.75
N MET A 20 -2.54 10.56 4.74
CA MET A 20 -3.90 10.23 5.13
C MET A 20 -4.10 10.21 6.65
N ALA A 21 -3.04 10.25 7.47
CA ALA A 21 -3.14 10.18 8.93
C ALA A 21 -4.04 11.25 9.58
N ALA A 22 -4.24 12.39 8.90
CA ALA A 22 -5.15 13.45 9.38
C ALA A 22 -6.64 13.13 9.21
N TRP A 23 -6.99 12.06 8.48
CA TRP A 23 -8.36 11.73 8.11
C TRP A 23 -9.13 10.91 9.15
N GLY A 24 -8.47 10.38 10.18
CA GLY A 24 -9.15 9.70 11.27
C GLY A 24 -8.30 8.64 11.96
N ASP A 25 -8.98 7.60 12.42
CA ASP A 25 -8.35 6.41 12.99
C ASP A 25 -7.69 5.55 11.90
N GLU A 26 -6.98 4.50 12.33
CA GLU A 26 -6.21 3.64 11.44
C GLU A 26 -7.08 2.96 10.36
N GLU A 27 -8.37 2.73 10.63
CA GLU A 27 -9.31 2.13 9.68
C GLU A 27 -9.70 3.14 8.59
N ALA A 28 -10.09 4.36 8.97
CA ALA A 28 -10.38 5.44 8.03
C ALA A 28 -9.14 5.79 7.18
N VAL A 29 -7.95 5.81 7.79
CA VAL A 29 -6.69 6.07 7.10
C VAL A 29 -6.39 4.95 6.09
N ALA A 30 -6.62 3.68 6.46
CA ALA A 30 -6.45 2.55 5.56
C ALA A 30 -7.42 2.61 4.37
N GLU A 31 -8.70 2.85 4.60
CA GLU A 31 -9.70 3.02 3.54
C GLU A 31 -9.26 4.09 2.53
N LYS A 32 -8.91 5.29 3.01
CA LYS A 32 -8.47 6.40 2.13
C LYS A 32 -7.16 6.11 1.40
N THR A 33 -6.25 5.39 2.04
CA THR A 33 -5.01 4.94 1.41
C THR A 33 -5.29 3.94 0.29
N GLY A 34 -6.19 2.98 0.53
CA GLY A 34 -6.64 2.00 -0.45
C GLY A 34 -7.32 2.64 -1.65
N GLU A 35 -8.28 3.53 -1.43
CA GLU A 35 -8.95 4.31 -2.48
C GLU A 35 -7.95 5.07 -3.35
N HIS A 36 -6.95 5.71 -2.73
CA HIS A 36 -5.92 6.45 -3.46
C HIS A 36 -5.06 5.52 -4.32
N ILE A 37 -4.57 4.42 -3.76
CA ILE A 37 -3.75 3.45 -4.49
C ILE A 37 -4.56 2.84 -5.64
N GLU A 38 -5.82 2.47 -5.43
CA GLU A 38 -6.66 1.91 -6.48
C GLU A 38 -6.88 2.90 -7.64
N LYS A 39 -7.18 4.16 -7.31
CA LYS A 39 -7.51 5.20 -8.28
C LYS A 39 -6.31 5.68 -9.10
N PHE A 40 -5.13 5.78 -8.48
CA PHE A 40 -3.98 6.43 -9.10
C PHE A 40 -2.88 5.48 -9.55
N TRP A 41 -2.81 4.25 -9.00
CA TRP A 41 -1.79 3.29 -9.40
C TRP A 41 -2.29 2.39 -10.52
N THR A 42 -1.36 1.94 -11.35
CA THR A 42 -1.65 0.91 -12.34
C THR A 42 -1.81 -0.44 -11.67
N ARG A 43 -2.53 -1.37 -12.31
CA ARG A 43 -2.67 -2.76 -11.85
C ARG A 43 -1.30 -3.40 -11.56
N ALA A 44 -0.33 -3.23 -12.45
CA ALA A 44 1.01 -3.79 -12.30
C ALA A 44 1.76 -3.26 -11.07
N MET A 45 1.55 -1.99 -10.68
CA MET A 45 2.16 -1.44 -9.45
C MET A 45 1.55 -2.06 -8.19
N ARG A 46 0.22 -2.28 -8.20
CA ARG A 46 -0.48 -2.93 -7.08
C ARG A 46 -0.05 -4.38 -6.93
N GLU A 47 0.02 -5.13 -8.02
CA GLU A 47 0.50 -6.52 -8.04
C GLU A 47 1.95 -6.61 -7.52
N GLN A 48 2.84 -5.70 -7.95
CA GLN A 48 4.21 -5.65 -7.44
C GLN A 48 4.29 -5.42 -5.93
N LEU A 49 3.45 -4.51 -5.40
CA LEU A 49 3.42 -4.22 -3.97
C LEU A 49 2.82 -5.37 -3.16
N LEU A 50 1.78 -6.04 -3.69
CA LEU A 50 1.18 -7.25 -3.12
C LEU A 50 2.20 -8.39 -3.06
N ASP A 51 2.91 -8.66 -4.14
CA ASP A 51 3.93 -9.73 -4.19
C ASP A 51 5.06 -9.47 -3.18
N PHE A 52 5.49 -8.22 -3.04
CA PHE A 52 6.49 -7.85 -2.04
C PHE A 52 5.98 -8.01 -0.60
N TRP A 53 4.73 -7.64 -0.34
CA TRP A 53 4.10 -7.83 0.96
C TRP A 53 3.96 -9.31 1.33
N ARG A 54 3.53 -10.15 0.38
CA ARG A 54 3.47 -11.62 0.54
C ARG A 54 4.85 -12.24 0.80
N ALA A 55 5.92 -11.63 0.29
CA ALA A 55 7.30 -12.07 0.50
C ALA A 55 7.91 -11.64 1.85
N GLY A 56 7.17 -10.89 2.67
CA GLY A 56 7.60 -10.45 4.02
C GLY A 56 7.31 -8.98 4.30
N GLY A 57 7.14 -8.15 3.27
CA GLY A 57 6.64 -6.78 3.42
C GLY A 57 7.49 -5.85 4.28
N GLU A 58 8.81 -6.01 4.26
CA GLU A 58 9.73 -5.17 5.03
C GLU A 58 9.52 -3.68 4.72
N ASP A 59 9.66 -2.83 5.75
CA ASP A 59 9.44 -1.38 5.69
C ASP A 59 8.02 -0.89 5.35
N LEU A 60 7.02 -1.77 5.19
CA LEU A 60 5.63 -1.32 5.05
C LEU A 60 5.03 -0.91 6.40
N CYS A 61 4.33 0.22 6.43
CA CYS A 61 3.63 0.63 7.64
C CYS A 61 2.34 -0.19 7.87
N PRO A 62 1.84 -0.29 9.11
CA PRO A 62 0.66 -1.11 9.43
C PRO A 62 -0.57 -0.79 8.59
N VAL A 63 -0.81 0.49 8.31
CA VAL A 63 -1.91 0.96 7.45
C VAL A 63 -1.81 0.36 6.05
N VAL A 64 -0.62 0.39 5.43
CA VAL A 64 -0.42 -0.14 4.08
C VAL A 64 -0.57 -1.65 4.07
N CYS A 65 -0.08 -2.35 5.11
CA CYS A 65 -0.32 -3.79 5.26
C CYS A 65 -1.82 -4.13 5.32
N ARG A 66 -2.63 -3.33 6.02
CA ARG A 66 -4.09 -3.51 6.08
C ARG A 66 -4.74 -3.32 4.72
N VAL A 67 -4.33 -2.30 3.96
CA VAL A 67 -4.80 -2.08 2.58
C VAL A 67 -4.45 -3.26 1.68
N LEU A 68 -3.24 -3.79 1.79
CA LEU A 68 -2.81 -4.91 0.97
C LEU A 68 -3.57 -6.19 1.32
N ALA A 69 -3.86 -6.42 2.61
CA ALA A 69 -4.72 -7.53 3.02
C ALA A 69 -6.13 -7.44 2.41
N SER A 70 -6.77 -6.26 2.43
CA SER A 70 -8.11 -6.11 1.81
C SER A 70 -8.08 -6.27 0.29
N MET A 71 -6.99 -5.84 -0.36
CA MET A 71 -6.81 -6.02 -1.81
C MET A 71 -6.57 -7.49 -2.19
N ASP A 72 -5.91 -8.27 -1.32
CA ASP A 72 -5.65 -9.70 -1.51
C ASP A 72 -6.94 -10.52 -1.47
N GLU A 73 -7.86 -10.19 -0.56
CA GLU A 73 -9.14 -10.88 -0.38
C GLU A 73 -10.14 -10.65 -1.53
N THR A 74 -9.95 -9.61 -2.35
CA THR A 74 -10.89 -9.21 -3.41
C THR A 74 -10.56 -9.83 -4.78
N ASN A 75 -9.57 -10.73 -4.87
CA ASN A 75 -9.07 -11.33 -6.13
C ASN A 75 -9.18 -12.86 -6.12
#